data_AF-A0A382LBC2-F1
#
_entry.id   AF-A0A382LBC2-F1
#
_cell.length_a   1.000
_cell.length_b   1.000
_cell.length_c   1.000
_cell.angle_alpha   90.00
_cell.angle_beta   90.00
_cell.angle_gamma   90.00
#
_symmetry.space_group_name_H-M   'P 1'
#
loop_
_entity.id
_entity.type
_entity.pdbx_description
1 polymer ?
#
loop_
_entity_poly.entity_id
_entity_poly.type
_entity_poly.pdbx_seq_one_letter_code
_entity_poly.pdbx_strand_id
1 'polypeptide(L)'
;RSVGKYAIEVTVHNHTLPTQQFEQAGITWYNEGKPIIKEVKELIDGDLYIIPGKQAMASQSVRLRLIVTADSWDAQYCPQGETEFRSAGTGELPPNGNDQVSIQCYNGPAEGEHWIRFESFCIKKF
;
A
#
# COMPACT_ATOMS: atom_id res chain seq x y z
N ARG A 1 -6.69 14.04 -10.45
CA ARG A 1 -6.47 12.95 -11.45
C ARG A 1 -7.16 13.16 -12.81
N SER A 2 -7.89 14.27 -13.06
CA SER A 2 -8.66 14.51 -14.31
C SER A 2 -7.85 14.60 -15.60
N VAL A 3 -6.53 14.80 -15.53
CA VAL A 3 -5.69 15.10 -16.70
C VAL A 3 -4.34 14.38 -16.61
N GLY A 4 -4.25 13.24 -15.92
CA GLY A 4 -2.98 12.51 -15.84
C GLY A 4 -3.02 11.23 -15.03
N LYS A 5 -2.05 10.37 -15.32
CA LYS A 5 -1.75 9.15 -14.57
C LYS A 5 -0.69 9.48 -13.52
N TYR A 6 -0.84 8.95 -12.31
CA TYR A 6 0.11 9.12 -11.23
C TYR A 6 0.60 7.77 -10.72
N ALA A 7 1.84 7.73 -10.24
CA ALA A 7 2.37 6.62 -9.44
C ALA A 7 2.71 7.15 -8.05
N ILE A 8 2.13 6.53 -7.03
CA ILE A 8 2.45 6.75 -5.63
C ILE A 8 3.31 5.57 -5.20
N GLU A 9 4.57 5.83 -4.88
CA GLU A 9 5.53 4.79 -4.52
C GLU A 9 6.01 4.98 -3.10
N VAL A 10 6.20 3.88 -2.37
CA VAL A 10 6.84 3.88 -1.05
C VAL A 10 7.51 2.53 -0.80
N THR A 11 8.64 2.55 -0.11
CA THR A 11 9.20 1.33 0.48
C THR A 11 8.71 1.21 1.92
N VAL A 12 8.05 0.10 2.22
CA VAL A 12 7.66 -0.27 3.59
C VAL A 12 8.71 -1.21 4.14
N HIS A 13 9.26 -0.92 5.32
CA HIS A 13 10.16 -1.80 6.03
C HIS A 13 9.65 -2.00 7.47
N ASN A 14 9.38 -3.26 7.82
CA ASN A 14 8.99 -3.66 9.17
C ASN A 14 10.24 -3.96 10.00
N HIS A 15 10.55 -3.22 11.06
CA HIS A 15 11.65 -3.62 11.95
C HIS A 15 11.33 -4.94 12.68
N THR A 16 10.08 -5.07 13.11
CA THR A 16 9.49 -6.33 13.60
C THR A 16 8.39 -6.72 12.64
N LEU A 17 8.39 -7.98 12.16
CA LEU A 17 7.30 -8.46 11.31
C LEU A 17 5.97 -8.36 12.07
N PRO A 18 4.87 -8.02 11.38
CA PRO A 18 3.56 -7.97 12.03
C PRO A 18 3.21 -9.27 12.76
N THR A 19 2.59 -9.16 13.93
CA THR A 19 2.15 -10.31 14.75
C THR A 19 0.69 -10.22 15.16
N GLN A 20 0.10 -9.02 15.12
CA GLN A 20 -1.31 -8.81 15.43
C GLN A 20 -2.15 -9.02 14.16
N GLN A 21 -3.23 -9.81 14.25
CA GLN A 21 -4.15 -10.03 13.12
C GLN A 21 -4.59 -8.68 12.54
N PHE A 22 -4.52 -8.51 11.22
CA PHE A 22 -4.80 -7.26 10.48
C PHE A 22 -3.84 -6.09 10.73
N GLU A 23 -2.73 -6.32 11.44
CA GLU A 23 -1.64 -5.37 11.49
C GLU A 23 -1.09 -5.13 10.08
N GLN A 24 -0.97 -3.86 9.71
CA GLN A 24 -0.68 -3.51 8.34
C GLN A 24 0.00 -2.16 8.17
N ALA A 25 0.70 -2.01 7.05
CA ALA A 25 1.30 -0.77 6.64
C ALA A 25 1.35 -0.63 5.11
N GLY A 26 1.14 0.59 4.62
CA GLY A 26 1.18 0.86 3.18
C GLY A 26 0.49 2.17 2.80
N ILE A 27 -0.15 2.19 1.65
CA ILE A 27 -0.79 3.34 1.01
C ILE A 27 -2.30 3.23 1.15
N THR A 28 -2.98 4.33 1.44
CA THR A 28 -4.45 4.42 1.30
C THR A 28 -4.83 5.60 0.45
N TRP A 29 -5.71 5.35 -0.52
CA TRP A 29 -6.35 6.38 -1.33
C TRP A 29 -7.71 6.74 -0.75
N TYR A 30 -7.98 8.04 -0.68
CA TYR A 30 -9.25 8.58 -0.23
C TYR A 30 -9.90 9.42 -1.32
N ASN A 31 -11.22 9.44 -1.32
CA ASN A 31 -12.04 10.35 -2.10
C ASN A 31 -13.09 10.94 -1.16
N GLU A 32 -13.16 12.28 -1.07
CA GLU A 32 -14.08 12.97 -0.15
C GLU A 32 -13.93 12.51 1.30
N GLY A 33 -12.68 12.31 1.74
CA GLY A 33 -12.34 11.86 3.10
C GLY A 33 -12.70 10.39 3.40
N LYS A 34 -13.22 9.63 2.43
CA LYS A 34 -13.56 8.21 2.60
C LYS A 34 -12.48 7.33 1.97
N PRO A 35 -12.00 6.28 2.65
CA PRO A 35 -11.04 5.35 2.07
C PRO A 35 -11.68 4.57 0.94
N ILE A 36 -11.04 4.54 -0.22
CA ILE A 36 -11.51 3.84 -1.43
C ILE A 36 -10.73 2.55 -1.65
N ILE A 37 -9.41 2.62 -1.58
CA ILE A 37 -8.53 1.47 -1.73
C ILE A 37 -7.35 1.60 -0.79
N LYS A 38 -6.93 0.48 -0.22
CA LYS A 38 -5.68 0.32 0.52
C LYS A 38 -4.78 -0.62 -0.26
N GLU A 39 -3.52 -0.22 -0.44
CA GLU A 39 -2.45 -1.09 -0.89
C GLU A 39 -1.47 -1.28 0.26
N VAL A 40 -1.49 -2.44 0.90
CA VAL A 40 -0.81 -2.65 2.18
C VAL A 40 -0.17 -4.03 2.25
N LYS A 41 0.90 -4.11 3.04
CA LYS A 41 1.35 -5.38 3.60
C LYS A 41 0.58 -5.62 4.90
N GLU A 42 -0.14 -6.74 5.00
CA GLU A 42 -1.08 -7.04 6.07
C GLU A 42 -0.91 -8.48 6.58
N LEU A 43 -1.01 -8.67 7.91
CA LEU A 43 -1.06 -9.99 8.53
C LEU A 43 -2.49 -10.53 8.49
N ILE A 44 -2.66 -11.71 7.91
CA ILE A 44 -3.94 -12.41 7.84
C ILE A 44 -3.73 -13.87 8.18
N ASP A 45 -4.32 -14.31 9.28
CA ASP A 45 -4.36 -15.71 9.74
C ASP A 45 -2.97 -16.31 9.93
N GLY A 46 -2.02 -15.50 10.39
CA GLY A 46 -0.63 -15.89 10.69
C GLY A 46 0.36 -15.68 9.54
N ASP A 47 -0.12 -15.36 8.33
CA ASP A 47 0.72 -15.12 7.15
C ASP A 47 0.66 -13.67 6.69
N LEU A 48 1.73 -13.22 6.02
CA LEU A 48 1.84 -11.86 5.50
C LEU A 48 1.51 -11.81 4.00
N TYR A 49 0.67 -10.84 3.64
CA TYR A 49 0.20 -10.65 2.28
C TYR A 49 0.29 -9.20 1.82
N ILE A 50 0.42 -8.99 0.52
CA ILE A 50 0.03 -7.74 -0.12
C ILE A 50 -1.46 -7.77 -0.43
N ILE A 51 -2.16 -6.73 -0.01
CA ILE A 51 -3.57 -6.46 -0.27
C ILE A 51 -3.65 -5.19 -1.12
N PRO A 52 -4.44 -5.15 -2.20
CA PRO A 52 -5.37 -6.19 -2.67
C PRO A 52 -4.66 -7.40 -3.31
N GLY A 53 -5.40 -8.48 -3.55
CA GLY A 53 -4.92 -9.67 -4.27
C GLY A 53 -4.40 -10.82 -3.41
N LYS A 54 -4.12 -10.58 -2.11
CA LYS A 54 -3.63 -11.59 -1.17
C LYS A 54 -2.36 -12.31 -1.68
N GLN A 55 -1.41 -11.53 -2.19
CA GLN A 55 -0.14 -12.06 -2.69
C GLN A 55 0.81 -12.33 -1.51
N ALA A 56 1.38 -13.53 -1.39
CA ALA A 56 2.24 -13.87 -0.27
C ALA A 56 3.48 -12.95 -0.19
N MET A 57 3.82 -12.49 1.02
CA MET A 57 4.87 -11.50 1.26
C MET A 57 5.55 -11.68 2.63
N ALA A 58 6.39 -12.71 2.76
CA ALA A 58 7.12 -12.97 3.99
C ALA A 58 8.33 -12.04 4.24
N SER A 59 8.75 -11.25 3.25
CA SER A 59 9.96 -10.41 3.38
C SER A 59 9.74 -9.24 4.34
N GLN A 60 10.83 -8.79 4.96
CA GLN A 60 10.80 -7.68 5.91
C GLN A 60 10.44 -6.34 5.24
N SER A 61 10.84 -6.18 3.99
CA SER A 61 10.57 -5.00 3.18
C SER A 61 9.85 -5.31 1.88
N VAL A 62 9.10 -4.34 1.38
CA VAL A 62 8.44 -4.37 0.08
C VAL A 62 8.35 -2.94 -0.46
N ARG A 63 8.52 -2.76 -1.78
CA ARG A 63 8.18 -1.52 -2.47
C ARG A 63 6.76 -1.62 -2.99
N LEU A 64 5.93 -0.65 -2.66
CA LEU A 64 4.55 -0.53 -3.14
C LEU A 64 4.48 0.58 -4.19
N ARG A 65 3.62 0.41 -5.16
CA ARG A 65 3.32 1.37 -6.21
C ARG A 65 1.84 1.31 -6.54
N LEU A 66 1.13 2.34 -6.11
CA LEU A 66 -0.25 2.56 -6.51
C LEU A 66 -0.27 3.47 -7.73
N ILE A 67 -0.68 2.92 -8.86
CA ILE A 67 -0.94 3.69 -10.08
C ILE A 67 -2.40 4.13 -10.07
N VAL A 68 -2.66 5.42 -10.25
CA VAL A 68 -4.01 5.98 -10.34
C VAL A 68 -4.19 6.78 -11.62
N THR A 69 -5.34 6.60 -12.27
CA THR A 69 -5.78 7.38 -13.43
C THR A 69 -7.00 8.22 -13.03
N ALA A 70 -7.79 8.70 -14.00
CA ALA A 70 -9.02 9.43 -13.70
C ALA A 70 -10.10 8.55 -13.04
N ASP A 71 -10.15 7.26 -13.38
CA ASP A 71 -11.28 6.36 -13.13
C ASP A 71 -10.84 4.97 -12.66
N SER A 72 -9.54 4.71 -12.50
CA SER A 72 -9.04 3.38 -12.16
C SER A 72 -7.75 3.43 -11.34
N TRP A 73 -7.48 2.30 -10.68
CA TRP A 73 -6.26 2.05 -9.93
C TRP A 73 -5.65 0.69 -10.29
N ASP A 74 -4.33 0.61 -10.20
CA ASP A 74 -3.53 -0.61 -10.33
C ASP A 74 -2.49 -0.63 -9.20
N ALA A 75 -2.64 -1.59 -8.29
CA ALA A 75 -1.77 -1.80 -7.14
C ALA A 75 -0.64 -2.74 -7.55
N GLN A 76 0.61 -2.34 -7.33
CA GLN A 76 1.78 -3.08 -7.74
C GLN A 76 2.83 -3.15 -6.64
N TYR A 77 3.47 -4.30 -6.47
CA TYR A 77 4.47 -4.50 -5.44
C TYR A 77 5.76 -5.07 -6.02
N CYS A 78 6.88 -4.78 -5.37
CA CYS A 78 8.17 -5.37 -5.67
C CYS A 78 8.78 -5.91 -4.36
N PRO A 79 8.96 -7.25 -4.23
CA PRO A 79 9.62 -7.86 -3.09
C PRO A 79 11.04 -7.31 -2.87
N GLN A 80 11.53 -7.43 -1.64
CA GLN A 80 12.91 -7.09 -1.29
C GLN A 80 13.91 -7.89 -2.14
N GLY A 81 14.93 -7.21 -2.68
CA GLY A 81 15.96 -7.82 -3.51
C GLY A 81 15.59 -7.94 -4.99
N GLU A 82 14.36 -7.63 -5.36
CA GLU A 82 13.91 -7.63 -6.75
C GLU A 82 13.88 -6.21 -7.34
N THR A 83 13.91 -6.13 -8.67
CA THR A 83 13.83 -4.87 -9.42
C THR A 83 12.45 -4.62 -10.02
N GLU A 84 11.74 -5.68 -10.39
CA GLU A 84 10.50 -5.63 -11.17
C GLU A 84 9.25 -5.57 -10.28
N PHE A 85 8.32 -4.72 -10.66
CA PHE A 85 7.00 -4.65 -10.04
C PHE A 85 6.07 -5.73 -10.60
N ARG A 86 5.25 -6.29 -9.72
CA ARG A 86 4.22 -7.29 -10.02
C ARG A 86 2.86 -6.70 -9.65
N SER A 87 1.82 -7.04 -10.41
CA SER A 87 0.46 -6.59 -10.07
C SER A 87 -0.07 -7.34 -8.85
N ALA A 88 -0.64 -6.60 -7.90
CA ALA A 88 -1.39 -7.13 -6.76
C ALA A 88 -2.90 -7.14 -7.07
N GLY A 89 -3.39 -6.14 -7.80
CA GLY A 89 -4.77 -6.07 -8.23
C GLY A 89 -5.10 -4.75 -8.91
N THR A 90 -6.29 -4.69 -9.49
CA THR A 90 -6.80 -3.51 -10.20
C THR A 90 -8.25 -3.24 -9.82
N GLY A 91 -8.72 -2.02 -10.02
CA GLY A 91 -10.13 -1.69 -9.87
C GLY A 91 -10.47 -0.29 -10.34
N GLU A 92 -11.73 0.09 -10.10
CA GLU A 92 -12.27 1.39 -10.48
C GLU A 92 -12.13 2.42 -9.36
N LEU A 93 -12.05 3.69 -9.73
CA LEU A 93 -12.13 4.84 -8.84
C LEU A 93 -13.44 5.60 -9.13
N PRO A 94 -14.05 6.21 -8.10
CA PRO A 94 -15.19 7.10 -8.32
C PRO A 94 -14.79 8.32 -9.17
N PRO A 95 -15.74 9.16 -9.61
CA PRO A 95 -15.42 10.47 -10.18
C PRO A 95 -14.53 11.30 -9.25
N ASN A 96 -13.74 12.20 -9.84
CA ASN A 96 -12.80 13.03 -9.09
C ASN A 96 -13.51 13.86 -8.03
N GLY A 97 -12.91 13.90 -6.85
CA GLY A 97 -13.32 14.75 -5.75
C GLY A 97 -12.11 15.35 -5.06
N ASN A 98 -12.22 15.59 -3.76
CA ASN A 98 -11.10 15.91 -2.88
C ASN A 98 -10.26 14.64 -2.61
N ASP A 99 -9.53 14.21 -3.63
CA ASP A 99 -8.69 13.03 -3.60
C ASP A 99 -7.46 13.24 -2.71
N GLN A 100 -7.16 12.27 -1.86
CA GLN A 100 -6.02 12.31 -0.94
C GLN A 100 -5.32 10.96 -0.93
N VAL A 101 -4.04 10.97 -0.62
CA VAL A 101 -3.26 9.76 -0.40
C VAL A 101 -2.51 9.86 0.91
N SER A 102 -2.50 8.77 1.67
CA SER A 102 -1.72 8.63 2.89
C SER A 102 -0.76 7.46 2.77
N ILE A 103 0.31 7.53 3.57
CA ILE A 103 1.01 6.35 4.06
C ILE A 103 0.56 6.14 5.51
N GLN A 104 0.26 4.91 5.89
CA GLN A 104 -0.33 4.63 7.19
C GLN A 104 0.13 3.30 7.76
N CYS A 105 0.11 3.24 9.09
CA CYS A 105 0.17 2.01 9.87
C CYS A 105 -1.21 1.80 10.52
N TYR A 106 -1.65 0.55 10.67
CA TYR A 106 -2.91 0.24 11.31
C TYR A 106 -2.85 -1.09 12.06
N ASN A 107 -3.61 -1.17 13.15
CA ASN A 107 -3.83 -2.37 13.97
C ASN A 107 -2.55 -3.07 14.50
N GLY A 108 -1.53 -2.29 14.85
CA GLY A 108 -0.40 -2.80 15.64
C GLY A 108 -0.85 -3.34 17.00
N PRO A 109 0.00 -4.12 17.69
CA PRO A 109 -0.32 -4.65 19.01
C PRO A 109 -0.59 -3.51 20.01
N ALA A 110 -1.49 -3.76 20.97
CA ALA A 110 -1.79 -2.81 22.03
C ALA A 110 -0.59 -2.60 22.98
N GLU A 111 0.22 -3.64 23.14
CA GLU A 111 1.40 -3.67 23.99
C GLU A 111 2.65 -3.93 23.15
N GLY A 112 3.68 -3.10 23.32
CA GLY A 112 4.95 -3.21 22.60
C GLY A 112 5.03 -2.38 21.32
N GLU A 113 6.25 -2.21 20.82
CA GLU A 113 6.53 -1.34 19.67
C GLU A 113 6.79 -2.17 18.41
N HIS A 114 6.00 -1.91 17.37
CA HIS A 114 6.22 -2.44 16.04
C HIS A 114 6.60 -1.30 15.10
N TRP A 115 7.90 -1.01 15.03
CA TRP A 115 8.41 0.09 14.23
C TRP A 115 8.36 -0.20 12.73
N ILE A 116 7.86 0.77 11.97
CA ILE A 116 7.83 0.74 10.52
C ILE A 116 8.59 1.95 9.99
N ARG A 117 9.46 1.71 9.02
CA ARG A 117 10.15 2.77 8.28
C ARG A 117 9.54 2.87 6.88
N PHE A 118 9.08 4.07 6.54
CA PHE A 118 8.71 4.41 5.17
C PHE A 118 9.89 5.13 4.50
N GLU A 119 10.31 4.65 3.35
CA GLU A 119 11.44 5.21 2.61
C GLU A 119 11.06 5.49 1.16
N SER A 120 11.75 6.45 0.56
CA SER A 120 11.61 6.80 -0.86
C SER A 120 10.15 7.09 -1.27
N PHE A 121 9.35 7.64 -0.35
CA PHE A 121 7.99 8.05 -0.66
C PHE A 121 8.02 9.12 -1.75
N CYS A 122 7.28 8.89 -2.83
CA CYS A 122 7.13 9.88 -3.89
C CYS A 122 5.81 9.74 -4.63
N ILE A 123 5.38 10.86 -5.22
CA ILE A 123 4.24 10.92 -6.12
C ILE A 123 4.78 11.43 -7.46
N LYS A 124 4.71 10.60 -8.49
CA LYS A 124 5.17 10.90 -9.84
C LYS A 124 3.98 11.08 -10.77
N LYS A 125 4.02 12.10 -11.62
CA LYS A 125 3.05 12.28 -12.71
C LYS A 125 3.66 11.73 -14.00
N PHE A 126 2.86 11.01 -14.78
CA PHE A 126 3.17 10.60 -16.16
C PHE A 126 2.61 11.60 -17.17
#